data_AF-A0A8B9MFM1-F1
#
_entry.id   AF-A0A8B9MFM1-F1
#
_cell.length_a   1.000
_cell.length_b   1.000
_cell.length_c   1.000
_cell.angle_alpha   90.00
_cell.angle_beta   90.00
_cell.angle_gamma   90.00
#
_symmetry.space_group_name_H-M   'P 1'
#
loop_
_entity.id
_entity.type
_entity.pdbx_description
1 polymer ?
#
loop_
_entity_poly.entity_id
_entity_poly.type
_entity_poly.pdbx_seq_one_letter_code
_entity_poly.pdbx_strand_id
1 'polypeptide(L)'
;MFQTLYSYFWWERLWLPANLTWADLEDRDGRVYAKASDLYITLPLAFLFLVIRHLFETYVATPLAGLLNVKEKIRLKATPNAVLEKFYAATTKHPKQADVEMLSKKSGCTVRQVERWFRRRRNQDRPSLLKKFREASWRFTFYLIAFIAGMAVIVDKPWFYDLREVWKGYPIQSMLPSQYWYYMIELSFYWSLLFSIASDVKRKDFKEQIIHHVATIILISFSWFANYIRAGTLIMALHDSSDYLLESAKMFNYAGWRNTCNNIFIVFAAVFIVTRLVILPFWIMHCTVVYPLDLYPAFFGYYFFNFMMVVLQSLHIFWAYLIIRMAQKFITGKVVEDERSDREETDNSEEEEEAAAKNGPLSNGHPVLNNNHRKTD
;
A
#
# COMPACT_ATOMS: atom_id res chain seq x y z
N MET A 1 -3.65 -40.13 2.62
CA MET A 1 -4.13 -38.95 1.86
C MET A 1 -3.16 -37.76 1.98
N PHE A 2 -2.89 -37.21 3.17
CA PHE A 2 -1.94 -36.10 3.32
C PHE A 2 -0.51 -36.41 2.83
N GLN A 3 0.03 -37.58 3.18
CA GLN A 3 1.37 -37.98 2.74
C GLN A 3 1.45 -38.21 1.22
N THR A 4 0.37 -38.71 0.63
CA THR A 4 0.22 -38.87 -0.82
C THR A 4 0.15 -37.52 -1.53
N LEU A 5 -0.64 -36.57 -1.00
CA LEU A 5 -0.69 -35.21 -1.52
C LEU A 5 0.66 -34.49 -1.37
N TYR A 6 1.36 -34.72 -0.25
CA TYR A 6 2.71 -34.21 -0.03
C TYR A 6 3.71 -34.76 -1.05
N SER A 7 3.70 -36.07 -1.31
CA SER A 7 4.61 -36.68 -2.30
C SER A 7 4.31 -36.24 -3.74
N TYR A 8 3.03 -36.06 -4.09
CA TYR A 8 2.64 -35.51 -5.39
C TYR A 8 3.01 -34.03 -5.50
N PHE A 9 2.79 -33.26 -4.43
CA PHE A 9 3.17 -31.86 -4.41
C PHE A 9 4.68 -31.73 -4.57
N TRP A 10 5.50 -32.43 -3.80
CA TRP A 10 6.98 -32.35 -3.89
C TRP A 10 7.60 -33.20 -5.00
N TRP A 11 6.81 -33.60 -6.00
CA TRP A 11 7.33 -34.40 -7.09
C TRP A 11 8.34 -33.61 -7.93
N GLU A 12 9.56 -34.11 -8.01
CA GLU A 12 10.73 -33.41 -8.58
C GLU A 12 10.49 -32.90 -10.01
N ARG A 13 9.80 -33.68 -10.84
CA ARG A 13 9.46 -33.32 -12.23
C ARG A 13 8.59 -32.07 -12.36
N LEU A 14 7.88 -31.66 -11.31
CA LEU A 14 7.09 -30.43 -11.32
C LEU A 14 7.99 -29.21 -11.11
N TRP A 15 8.98 -29.30 -10.23
CA TRP A 15 9.67 -28.12 -9.71
C TRP A 15 11.12 -27.99 -10.17
N LEU A 16 11.74 -29.09 -10.60
CA LEU A 16 13.12 -29.14 -11.01
C LEU A 16 13.24 -29.49 -12.51
N PRO A 17 14.32 -29.04 -13.18
CA PRO A 17 14.62 -29.47 -14.54
C PRO A 17 14.83 -30.97 -14.67
N ALA A 18 14.68 -31.50 -15.89
CA ALA A 18 14.92 -32.90 -16.18
C ALA A 18 16.35 -33.31 -15.76
N ASN A 19 16.47 -34.43 -15.02
CA ASN A 19 17.71 -35.02 -14.49
C ASN A 19 18.22 -34.48 -13.14
N LEU A 20 17.39 -33.75 -12.38
CA LEU A 20 17.74 -33.26 -11.04
C LEU A 20 16.75 -33.74 -9.98
N THR A 21 17.28 -34.00 -8.80
CA THR A 21 16.53 -34.42 -7.61
C THR A 21 16.63 -33.38 -6.50
N TRP A 22 15.76 -33.41 -5.49
CA TRP A 22 15.91 -32.52 -4.33
C TRP A 22 17.21 -32.81 -3.56
N ALA A 23 17.69 -34.06 -3.59
CA ALA A 23 18.97 -34.45 -3.01
C ALA A 23 20.16 -33.74 -3.69
N ASP A 24 19.97 -33.23 -4.92
CA ASP A 24 21.03 -32.49 -5.60
C ASP A 24 21.23 -31.07 -5.08
N LEU A 25 20.25 -30.57 -4.32
CA LEU A 25 20.20 -29.25 -3.71
C LEU A 25 20.36 -29.33 -2.18
N GLU A 26 20.99 -30.39 -1.68
CA GLU A 26 21.44 -30.48 -0.30
C GLU A 26 22.88 -29.97 -0.14
N ASP A 27 23.20 -29.45 1.04
CA ASP A 27 24.52 -28.90 1.33
C ASP A 27 25.60 -29.98 1.17
N ARG A 28 26.49 -29.79 0.20
CA ARG A 28 27.58 -30.70 -0.12
C ARG A 28 28.73 -29.95 -0.77
N ASP A 29 29.94 -30.48 -0.65
CA ASP A 29 31.15 -29.92 -1.28
C ASP A 29 31.42 -28.44 -0.94
N GLY A 30 31.09 -28.03 0.29
CA GLY A 30 31.24 -26.65 0.75
C GLY A 30 30.23 -25.65 0.17
N ARG A 31 29.23 -26.12 -0.59
CA ARG A 31 28.12 -25.30 -1.10
C ARG A 31 26.94 -25.38 -0.13
N VAL A 32 26.31 -24.22 0.07
CA VAL A 32 25.09 -24.10 0.88
C VAL A 32 23.93 -23.76 -0.03
N TYR A 33 22.83 -24.48 0.09
CA TYR A 33 21.61 -24.27 -0.71
C TYR A 33 20.46 -23.75 0.16
N ALA A 34 19.50 -23.10 -0.49
CA ALA A 34 18.28 -22.65 0.14
C ALA A 34 17.39 -23.83 0.52
N LYS A 35 16.96 -23.89 1.78
CA LYS A 35 16.08 -24.95 2.30
C LYS A 35 14.70 -24.38 2.58
N ALA A 36 13.67 -25.19 2.32
CA ALA A 36 12.30 -24.80 2.68
C ALA A 36 12.15 -24.53 4.19
N SER A 37 12.92 -25.22 5.03
CA SER A 37 12.96 -25.01 6.48
C SER A 37 13.43 -23.62 6.90
N ASP A 38 14.26 -22.96 6.08
CA ASP A 38 14.76 -21.62 6.38
C ASP A 38 13.61 -20.63 6.49
N LEU A 39 12.56 -20.81 5.68
CA LEU A 39 11.39 -19.93 5.66
C LEU A 39 10.63 -19.91 6.99
N TYR A 40 10.80 -20.92 7.86
CA TYR A 40 10.16 -20.92 9.18
C TYR A 40 10.65 -19.80 10.09
N ILE A 41 11.87 -19.30 9.91
CA ILE A 41 12.39 -18.16 10.68
C ILE A 41 11.61 -16.87 10.38
N THR A 42 10.94 -16.79 9.23
CA THR A 42 10.29 -15.56 8.79
C THR A 42 9.04 -15.21 9.56
N LEU A 43 8.34 -16.21 10.10
CA LEU A 43 7.16 -16.02 10.94
C LEU A 43 7.48 -15.39 12.31
N PRO A 44 8.41 -15.93 13.13
CA PRO A 44 8.79 -15.27 14.38
C PRO A 44 9.41 -13.89 14.13
N LEU A 45 10.20 -13.72 13.07
CA LEU A 45 10.72 -12.40 12.68
C LEU A 45 9.59 -11.43 12.27
N ALA A 46 8.52 -11.89 11.62
CA ALA A 46 7.36 -11.06 11.33
C ALA A 46 6.67 -10.53 12.60
N PHE A 47 6.53 -11.37 13.64
CA PHE A 47 6.03 -10.92 14.94
C PHE A 47 6.99 -9.93 15.61
N LEU A 48 8.30 -10.17 15.51
CA LEU A 48 9.30 -9.22 15.98
C LEU A 48 9.15 -7.86 15.26
N PHE A 49 8.93 -7.84 13.95
CA PHE A 49 8.65 -6.62 13.20
C PHE A 49 7.41 -5.89 13.70
N LEU A 50 6.35 -6.58 14.10
CA LEU A 50 5.17 -5.95 14.71
C LEU A 50 5.51 -5.28 16.06
N VAL A 51 6.36 -5.91 16.88
CA VAL A 51 6.85 -5.31 18.12
C VAL A 51 7.71 -4.08 17.84
N ILE A 52 8.68 -4.20 16.91
CA ILE A 52 9.55 -3.09 16.52
C ILE A 52 8.72 -1.94 15.95
N ARG A 53 7.73 -2.23 15.11
CA ARG A 53 6.79 -1.24 14.57
C ARG A 53 6.09 -0.48 15.68
N HIS A 54 5.54 -1.18 16.67
CA HIS A 54 4.86 -0.53 17.79
C HIS A 54 5.78 0.42 18.57
N LEU A 55 7.01 -0.01 18.83
CA LEU A 55 8.04 0.82 19.48
C LEU A 55 8.41 2.01 18.61
N PHE A 56 8.64 1.80 17.31
CA PHE A 56 8.98 2.86 16.36
C PHE A 56 7.88 3.91 16.24
N GLU A 57 6.63 3.49 16.08
CA GLU A 57 5.49 4.41 15.97
C GLU A 57 5.35 5.29 17.22
N THR A 58 5.63 4.71 18.40
CA THR A 58 5.53 5.39 19.69
C THR A 58 6.70 6.34 19.92
N TYR A 59 7.94 5.86 19.81
CA TYR A 59 9.13 6.58 20.23
C TYR A 59 9.81 7.40 19.13
N VAL A 60 9.59 7.09 17.85
CA VAL A 60 10.25 7.77 16.73
C VAL A 60 9.24 8.55 15.88
N ALA A 61 8.20 7.88 15.38
CA ALA A 61 7.27 8.51 14.43
C ALA A 61 6.39 9.57 15.09
N THR A 62 6.04 9.43 16.38
CA THR A 62 5.21 10.42 17.09
C THR A 62 5.97 11.74 17.34
N PRO A 63 7.19 11.73 17.91
CA PRO A 63 7.98 12.96 18.00
C PRO A 63 8.25 13.58 16.63
N LEU A 64 8.56 12.77 15.62
CA LEU A 64 8.80 13.24 14.25
C LEU A 64 7.56 13.95 13.67
N ALA A 65 6.37 13.41 13.88
CA ALA A 65 5.12 14.06 13.47
C ALA A 65 4.93 15.43 14.14
N GLY A 66 5.31 15.54 15.43
CA GLY A 66 5.31 16.81 16.16
C GLY A 66 6.29 17.82 15.58
N LEU A 67 7.51 17.40 15.26
CA LEU A 67 8.54 18.24 14.64
C LEU A 67 8.11 18.76 13.25
N LEU A 68 7.43 17.92 12.47
CA LEU A 68 6.88 18.28 11.15
C LEU A 68 5.54 19.01 11.22
N ASN A 69 5.06 19.33 12.44
CA ASN A 69 3.81 20.05 12.68
C ASN A 69 2.58 19.36 12.06
N VAL A 70 2.54 18.02 12.11
CA VAL A 70 1.39 17.23 11.67
C VAL A 70 0.24 17.46 12.65
N LYS A 71 -0.66 18.37 12.31
CA LYS A 71 -1.80 18.74 13.15
C LYS A 71 -2.98 17.81 12.91
N GLU A 72 -3.44 17.14 13.96
CA GLU A 72 -4.69 16.40 13.92
C GLU A 72 -5.86 17.40 13.83
N LYS A 73 -6.70 17.30 12.79
CA LYS A 73 -7.95 18.05 12.75
C LYS A 73 -8.89 17.51 13.83
N ILE A 74 -9.39 18.39 14.70
CA ILE A 74 -10.40 18.02 15.69
C ILE A 74 -11.68 17.68 14.93
N ARG A 75 -12.06 16.40 14.92
CA ARG A 75 -13.31 15.95 14.30
C ARG A 75 -14.44 15.98 15.33
N LEU A 76 -15.52 16.68 15.01
CA LEU A 76 -16.72 16.71 15.85
C LEU A 76 -17.31 15.30 15.96
N LYS A 77 -17.59 14.89 17.20
CA LYS A 77 -18.20 13.60 17.47
C LYS A 77 -19.70 13.63 17.13
N ALA A 78 -20.22 12.54 16.56
CA ALA A 78 -21.65 12.37 16.41
C ALA A 78 -22.30 12.31 17.80
N THR A 79 -23.44 12.98 17.96
CA THR A 79 -24.20 12.95 19.22
C THR A 79 -24.70 11.52 19.49
N PRO A 80 -24.69 11.02 20.72
CA PRO A 80 -25.16 9.65 21.00
C PRO A 80 -26.63 9.47 20.57
N ASN A 81 -26.90 8.54 19.65
CA ASN A 81 -28.25 8.17 19.23
C ASN A 81 -28.31 6.69 18.89
N ALA A 82 -28.96 5.89 19.75
CA ALA A 82 -29.00 4.44 19.62
C ALA A 82 -29.72 3.95 18.35
N VAL A 83 -30.75 4.68 17.90
CA VAL A 83 -31.49 4.32 16.68
C VAL A 83 -30.61 4.48 15.44
N LEU A 84 -29.91 5.62 15.35
CA LEU A 84 -29.02 5.90 14.23
C LEU A 84 -27.78 5.00 14.24
N GLU A 85 -27.19 4.74 15.41
CA GLU A 85 -26.04 3.84 15.55
C GLU A 85 -26.39 2.40 15.17
N LYS A 86 -27.56 1.91 15.59
CA LYS A 86 -28.02 0.56 15.22
C LYS A 86 -28.18 0.43 13.72
N PHE A 87 -28.77 1.42 13.05
CA PHE A 87 -28.91 1.42 11.59
C PHE A 87 -27.55 1.53 10.89
N TYR A 88 -26.66 2.40 11.37
CA TYR A 88 -25.32 2.60 10.83
C TYR A 88 -24.49 1.31 10.87
N ALA A 89 -24.52 0.60 11.99
CA ALA A 89 -23.76 -0.62 12.19
C ALA A 89 -24.36 -1.83 11.44
N ALA A 90 -25.69 -1.95 11.38
CA ALA A 90 -26.36 -3.15 10.88
C ALA A 90 -26.81 -3.07 9.41
N THR A 91 -27.00 -1.88 8.84
CA THR A 91 -27.64 -1.72 7.52
C THR A 91 -26.73 -1.04 6.51
N THR A 92 -26.43 0.24 6.69
CA THR A 92 -25.56 0.98 5.77
C THR A 92 -24.99 2.25 6.40
N LYS A 93 -23.75 2.58 6.01
CA LYS A 93 -23.11 3.85 6.37
C LYS A 93 -23.60 5.04 5.52
N HIS A 94 -24.26 4.75 4.39
CA HIS A 94 -24.78 5.72 3.42
C HIS A 94 -26.29 5.46 3.21
N PRO A 95 -27.15 5.93 4.12
CA PRO A 95 -28.61 5.79 3.98
C PRO A 95 -29.12 6.52 2.73
N LYS A 96 -30.13 5.96 2.07
CA LYS A 96 -30.86 6.65 0.99
C LYS A 96 -31.87 7.64 1.59
N GLN A 97 -32.41 8.55 0.78
CA GLN A 97 -33.35 9.58 1.26
C GLN A 97 -34.55 9.01 2.04
N ALA A 98 -35.14 7.93 1.54
CA ALA A 98 -36.24 7.24 2.21
C ALA A 98 -35.86 6.70 3.61
N ASP A 99 -34.62 6.21 3.76
CA ASP A 99 -34.10 5.74 5.05
C ASP A 99 -33.90 6.91 6.01
N VAL A 100 -33.37 8.04 5.53
CA VAL A 100 -33.17 9.26 6.33
C VAL A 100 -34.51 9.78 6.87
N GLU A 101 -35.56 9.80 6.04
CA GLU A 101 -36.91 10.20 6.47
C GLU A 101 -37.51 9.24 7.51
N MET A 102 -37.32 7.93 7.32
CA MET A 102 -37.75 6.92 8.29
C MET A 102 -37.01 7.09 9.63
N LEU A 103 -35.70 7.30 9.58
CA LEU A 103 -34.85 7.47 10.75
C LEU A 103 -35.16 8.77 11.48
N SER A 104 -35.48 9.85 10.76
CA SER A 104 -35.95 11.12 11.33
C SER A 104 -37.20 10.89 12.19
N LYS A 105 -38.21 10.18 11.67
CA LYS A 105 -39.44 9.85 12.41
C LYS A 105 -39.16 8.98 13.64
N LYS A 106 -38.28 7.98 13.53
CA LYS A 106 -37.97 7.04 14.63
C LYS A 106 -37.08 7.62 15.73
N SER A 107 -36.19 8.55 15.39
CA SER A 107 -35.20 9.11 16.31
C SER A 107 -35.66 10.42 16.98
N GLY A 108 -36.77 11.00 16.52
CA GLY A 108 -37.21 12.33 16.94
C GLY A 108 -36.30 13.47 16.45
N CYS A 109 -35.32 13.17 15.59
CA CYS A 109 -34.44 14.15 14.98
C CYS A 109 -35.03 14.66 13.65
N THR A 110 -34.67 15.87 13.24
CA THR A 110 -34.97 16.36 11.89
C THR A 110 -34.15 15.62 10.84
N VAL A 111 -34.60 15.62 9.59
CA VAL A 111 -33.88 15.04 8.44
C VAL A 111 -32.44 15.55 8.38
N ARG A 112 -32.24 16.87 8.51
CA ARG A 112 -30.91 17.50 8.53
C ARG A 112 -30.04 17.01 9.69
N GLN A 113 -30.63 16.82 10.88
CA GLN A 113 -29.90 16.29 12.03
C GLN A 113 -29.45 14.85 11.81
N VAL A 114 -30.29 14.03 11.18
CA VAL A 114 -29.92 12.65 10.79
C VAL A 114 -28.79 12.67 9.77
N GLU A 115 -28.89 13.45 8.70
CA GLU A 115 -27.82 13.59 7.69
C GLU A 115 -26.49 14.06 8.31
N ARG A 116 -26.56 15.07 9.19
CA ARG A 116 -25.38 15.59 9.92
C ARG A 116 -24.80 14.54 10.85
N TRP A 117 -25.64 13.77 11.55
CA TRP A 117 -25.21 12.68 12.40
C TRP A 117 -24.45 11.62 11.60
N PHE A 118 -25.00 11.16 10.46
CA PHE A 118 -24.35 10.16 9.61
C PHE A 118 -23.01 10.66 9.06
N ARG A 119 -22.95 11.93 8.63
CA ARG A 119 -21.70 12.58 8.19
C ARG A 119 -20.63 12.59 9.29
N ARG A 120 -20.99 13.04 10.49
CA ARG A 120 -20.10 13.06 11.66
C ARG A 120 -19.65 11.65 12.04
N ARG A 121 -20.57 10.69 12.06
CA ARG A 121 -20.28 9.30 12.38
C ARG A 121 -19.32 8.65 11.38
N ARG A 122 -19.48 8.91 10.08
CA ARG A 122 -18.52 8.53 9.04
C ARG A 122 -17.16 9.21 9.23
N ASN A 123 -17.15 10.50 9.55
CA ASN A 123 -15.89 11.22 9.81
C ASN A 123 -15.17 10.72 11.08
N GLN A 124 -15.89 10.24 12.10
CA GLN A 124 -15.30 9.59 13.28
C GLN A 124 -14.64 8.24 12.97
N ASP A 125 -15.20 7.44 12.06
CA ASP A 125 -14.62 6.16 11.64
C ASP A 125 -13.30 6.31 10.87
N ARG A 126 -13.01 7.52 10.37
CA ARG A 126 -11.80 7.76 9.59
C ARG A 126 -10.57 7.67 10.50
N PRO A 127 -9.47 7.12 10.00
CA PRO A 127 -8.22 7.12 10.75
C PRO A 127 -7.69 8.55 10.96
N SER A 128 -7.01 8.73 12.07
CA SER A 128 -6.34 9.99 12.41
C SER A 128 -5.19 10.27 11.45
N LEU A 129 -4.89 11.55 11.21
CA LEU A 129 -3.76 11.96 10.38
C LEU A 129 -2.45 11.47 10.99
N LEU A 130 -2.33 11.54 12.32
CA LEU A 130 -1.19 11.00 13.06
C LEU A 130 -1.01 9.49 12.85
N LYS A 131 -2.10 8.70 12.84
CA LYS A 131 -2.02 7.27 12.53
C LYS A 131 -1.48 7.04 11.13
N LYS A 132 -2.04 7.74 10.12
CA LYS A 132 -1.55 7.64 8.73
C LYS A 132 -0.07 8.01 8.60
N PHE A 133 0.37 9.06 9.30
CA PHE A 133 1.76 9.49 9.32
C PHE A 133 2.69 8.45 9.95
N ARG A 134 2.30 7.88 11.11
CA ARG A 134 3.06 6.82 11.79
C ARG A 134 3.23 5.59 10.90
N GLU A 135 2.15 5.12 10.28
CA GLU A 135 2.18 3.99 9.35
C GLU A 135 3.09 4.26 8.14
N ALA A 136 2.98 5.45 7.53
CA ALA A 136 3.83 5.85 6.41
C ALA A 136 5.31 5.97 6.81
N SER A 137 5.59 6.53 7.99
CA SER A 137 6.96 6.67 8.49
C SER A 137 7.62 5.32 8.77
N TRP A 138 6.89 4.35 9.33
CA TRP A 138 7.41 3.00 9.55
C TRP A 138 7.80 2.33 8.23
N ARG A 139 6.89 2.37 7.25
CA ARG A 139 7.12 1.80 5.91
C ARG A 139 8.25 2.51 5.18
N PHE A 140 8.31 3.83 5.24
CA PHE A 140 9.42 4.63 4.70
C PHE A 140 10.77 4.15 5.23
N THR A 141 10.90 4.05 6.56
CA THR A 141 12.17 3.64 7.20
C THR A 141 12.56 2.23 6.78
N PHE A 142 11.61 1.28 6.76
CA PHE A 142 11.90 -0.07 6.31
C PHE A 142 12.34 -0.10 4.84
N TYR A 143 11.54 0.45 3.92
CA TYR A 143 11.84 0.40 2.48
C TYR A 143 13.15 1.10 2.12
N LEU A 144 13.50 2.18 2.82
CA LEU A 144 14.78 2.86 2.62
C LEU A 144 15.96 1.96 3.02
N ILE A 145 15.87 1.33 4.20
CA ILE A 145 16.91 0.41 4.69
C ILE A 145 17.00 -0.83 3.78
N ALA A 146 15.86 -1.39 3.41
CA ALA A 146 15.74 -2.53 2.49
C ALA A 146 16.40 -2.23 1.15
N PHE A 147 16.13 -1.08 0.54
CA PHE A 147 16.75 -0.70 -0.73
C PHE A 147 18.27 -0.55 -0.61
N ILE A 148 18.76 0.13 0.44
CA ILE A 148 20.20 0.29 0.68
C ILE A 148 20.86 -1.09 0.89
N ALA A 149 20.25 -1.95 1.69
CA ALA A 149 20.72 -3.30 1.94
C ALA A 149 20.72 -4.15 0.65
N GLY A 150 19.63 -4.11 -0.13
CA GLY A 150 19.50 -4.81 -1.40
C GLY A 150 20.61 -4.41 -2.37
N MET A 151 20.86 -3.11 -2.53
CA MET A 151 21.98 -2.61 -3.33
C MET A 151 23.33 -3.10 -2.81
N ALA A 152 23.58 -3.05 -1.50
CA ALA A 152 24.82 -3.53 -0.90
C ALA A 152 25.04 -5.05 -1.10
N VAL A 153 23.96 -5.84 -1.21
CA VAL A 153 24.01 -7.30 -1.40
C VAL A 153 24.30 -7.69 -2.86
N ILE A 154 23.87 -6.88 -3.83
CA ILE A 154 23.89 -7.25 -5.25
C ILE A 154 24.90 -6.47 -6.11
N VAL A 155 25.33 -5.27 -5.71
CA VAL A 155 26.12 -4.38 -6.59
C VAL A 155 27.48 -4.96 -6.98
N ASP A 156 28.09 -5.77 -6.12
CA ASP A 156 29.38 -6.42 -6.39
C ASP A 156 29.25 -7.73 -7.18
N LYS A 157 28.02 -8.11 -7.57
CA LYS A 157 27.73 -9.39 -8.20
C LYS A 157 27.65 -9.29 -9.72
N PRO A 158 28.18 -10.26 -10.47
CA PRO A 158 28.22 -10.18 -11.93
C PRO A 158 26.82 -10.15 -12.56
N TRP A 159 25.83 -10.82 -11.95
CA TRP A 159 24.45 -10.84 -12.42
C TRP A 159 23.69 -9.52 -12.25
N PHE A 160 24.25 -8.54 -11.54
CA PHE A 160 23.73 -7.18 -11.50
C PHE A 160 23.99 -6.43 -12.82
N TYR A 161 25.09 -6.76 -13.52
CA TYR A 161 25.50 -6.11 -14.76
C TYR A 161 25.20 -6.94 -16.01
N ASP A 162 25.24 -8.28 -15.90
CA ASP A 162 24.89 -9.19 -16.98
C ASP A 162 23.83 -10.21 -16.51
N LEU A 163 22.61 -10.07 -17.01
CA LEU A 163 21.49 -10.93 -16.63
C LEU A 163 21.67 -12.39 -17.08
N ARG A 164 22.58 -12.70 -18.01
CA ARG A 164 22.90 -14.10 -18.34
C ARG A 164 23.56 -14.84 -17.16
N GLU A 165 24.30 -14.12 -16.32
CA GLU A 165 24.95 -14.66 -15.13
C GLU A 165 23.92 -15.05 -14.04
N VAL A 166 22.66 -14.63 -14.13
CA VAL A 166 21.57 -15.08 -13.25
C VAL A 166 21.41 -16.59 -13.33
N TRP A 167 21.47 -17.17 -14.53
CA TRP A 167 21.20 -18.59 -14.77
C TRP A 167 22.47 -19.44 -14.89
N LYS A 168 23.65 -18.81 -14.88
CA LYS A 168 24.92 -19.52 -14.97
C LYS A 168 25.11 -20.45 -13.78
N GLY A 169 25.28 -21.74 -14.07
CA GLY A 169 25.41 -22.79 -13.08
C GLY A 169 24.10 -23.11 -12.33
N TYR A 170 22.96 -22.58 -12.76
CA TYR A 170 21.65 -22.99 -12.24
C TYR A 170 21.40 -24.48 -12.55
N PRO A 171 20.83 -25.27 -11.62
CA PRO A 171 20.41 -24.92 -10.25
C PRO A 171 21.49 -25.06 -9.19
N ILE A 172 22.72 -25.44 -9.55
CA ILE A 172 23.84 -25.67 -8.63
C ILE A 172 24.52 -24.35 -8.24
N GLN A 173 23.75 -23.42 -7.69
CA GLN A 173 24.19 -22.10 -7.23
C GLN A 173 24.23 -22.08 -5.70
N SER A 174 25.40 -21.76 -5.12
CA SER A 174 25.52 -21.59 -3.68
C SER A 174 24.85 -20.29 -3.25
N MET A 175 24.07 -20.38 -2.17
CA MET A 175 23.48 -19.25 -1.48
C MET A 175 24.55 -18.51 -0.67
N LEU A 176 24.55 -17.18 -0.73
CA LEU A 176 25.43 -16.33 0.07
C LEU A 176 24.74 -15.89 1.37
N PRO A 177 25.45 -15.80 2.51
CA PRO A 177 24.86 -15.36 3.78
C PRO A 177 24.17 -13.99 3.71
N SER A 178 24.69 -13.08 2.89
CA SER A 178 24.09 -11.76 2.68
C SER A 178 22.73 -11.84 1.96
N GLN A 179 22.59 -12.76 1.00
CA GLN A 179 21.34 -13.02 0.29
C GLN A 179 20.33 -13.70 1.21
N TYR A 180 20.78 -14.61 2.08
CA TYR A 180 19.93 -15.22 3.11
C TYR A 180 19.24 -14.16 3.96
N TRP A 181 20.02 -13.28 4.60
CA TRP A 181 19.43 -12.28 5.50
C TRP A 181 18.55 -11.29 4.76
N TYR A 182 18.92 -10.90 3.53
CA TYR A 182 18.07 -10.03 2.71
C TYR A 182 16.71 -10.69 2.43
N TYR A 183 16.69 -11.94 1.99
CA TYR A 183 15.47 -12.71 1.77
C TYR A 183 14.62 -12.88 3.03
N MET A 184 15.24 -13.31 4.13
CA MET A 184 14.52 -13.58 5.37
C MET A 184 13.89 -12.31 5.94
N ILE A 185 14.62 -11.19 5.91
CA ILE A 185 14.13 -9.90 6.39
C ILE A 185 12.98 -9.38 5.52
N GLU A 186 13.15 -9.39 4.20
CA GLU A 186 12.10 -9.01 3.24
C GLU A 186 10.82 -9.82 3.46
N LEU A 187 10.92 -11.15 3.40
CA LEU A 187 9.76 -12.02 3.55
C LEU A 187 9.07 -11.84 4.92
N SER A 188 9.85 -11.68 5.99
CA SER A 188 9.32 -11.42 7.34
C SER A 188 8.55 -10.10 7.41
N PHE A 189 9.05 -9.07 6.73
CA PHE A 189 8.35 -7.79 6.68
C PHE A 189 7.03 -7.90 5.90
N TYR A 190 7.01 -8.58 4.76
CA TYR A 190 5.78 -8.84 4.02
C TYR A 190 4.75 -9.64 4.83
N TRP A 191 5.18 -10.64 5.61
CA TRP A 191 4.32 -11.32 6.57
C TRP A 191 3.78 -10.36 7.64
N SER A 192 4.62 -9.47 8.17
CA SER A 192 4.19 -8.49 9.18
C SER A 192 3.11 -7.54 8.63
N LEU A 193 3.24 -7.11 7.36
CA LEU A 193 2.24 -6.28 6.68
C LEU A 193 0.92 -7.04 6.46
N LEU A 194 1.00 -8.33 6.12
CA LEU A 194 -0.17 -9.18 5.98
C LEU A 194 -0.90 -9.36 7.32
N PHE A 195 -0.16 -9.56 8.42
CA PHE A 195 -0.76 -9.68 9.76
C PHE A 195 -1.36 -8.37 10.27
N SER A 196 -0.76 -7.21 9.95
CA SER A 196 -1.28 -5.90 10.34
C SER A 196 -2.45 -5.40 9.47
N ILE A 197 -2.83 -6.13 8.42
CA ILE A 197 -3.78 -5.67 7.41
C ILE A 197 -5.18 -5.34 7.96
N ALA A 198 -5.59 -6.02 9.03
CA ALA A 198 -6.89 -5.79 9.67
C ALA A 198 -6.92 -4.48 10.46
N SER A 199 -5.77 -4.06 11.01
CA SER A 199 -5.61 -2.85 11.83
C SER A 199 -5.15 -1.62 11.03
N ASP A 200 -4.47 -1.83 9.91
CA ASP A 200 -3.93 -0.78 9.05
C ASP A 200 -5.02 0.04 8.36
N VAL A 201 -4.68 1.26 7.94
CA VAL A 201 -5.61 2.12 7.20
C VAL A 201 -5.96 1.52 5.85
N LYS A 202 -7.22 1.09 5.70
CA LYS A 202 -7.76 0.56 4.45
C LYS A 202 -7.94 1.68 3.42
N ARG A 203 -7.46 1.44 2.21
CA ARG A 203 -7.56 2.35 1.05
C ARG A 203 -8.48 1.75 -0.01
N LYS A 204 -8.84 2.50 -1.05
CA LYS A 204 -9.79 2.04 -2.08
C LYS A 204 -9.29 0.84 -2.89
N ASP A 205 -7.98 0.70 -3.01
CA ASP A 205 -7.25 -0.36 -3.70
C ASP A 205 -6.83 -1.50 -2.75
N PHE A 206 -7.56 -1.68 -1.64
CA PHE A 206 -7.25 -2.67 -0.61
C PHE A 206 -7.21 -4.11 -1.15
N LYS A 207 -8.09 -4.46 -2.10
CA LYS A 207 -8.15 -5.82 -2.67
C LYS A 207 -6.91 -6.10 -3.52
N GLU A 208 -6.53 -5.15 -4.36
CA GLU A 208 -5.35 -5.21 -5.21
C GLU A 208 -4.09 -5.30 -4.36
N GLN A 209 -4.02 -4.55 -3.25
CA GLN A 209 -2.92 -4.63 -2.30
C GLN A 209 -2.82 -6.00 -1.61
N ILE A 210 -3.95 -6.66 -1.28
CA ILE A 210 -3.93 -8.03 -0.75
C ILE A 210 -3.39 -9.01 -1.78
N ILE A 211 -3.91 -8.95 -3.01
CA ILE A 211 -3.47 -9.85 -4.09
C ILE A 211 -1.97 -9.70 -4.30
N HIS A 212 -1.46 -8.46 -4.30
CA HIS A 212 -0.03 -8.19 -4.36
C HIS A 212 0.76 -8.82 -3.21
N HIS A 213 0.34 -8.64 -1.96
CA HIS A 213 1.06 -9.20 -0.80
C HIS A 213 1.11 -10.72 -0.85
N VAL A 214 0.00 -11.36 -1.21
CA VAL A 214 -0.05 -12.81 -1.35
C VAL A 214 0.86 -13.26 -2.51
N ALA A 215 0.80 -12.59 -3.66
CA ALA A 215 1.63 -12.91 -4.82
C ALA A 215 3.13 -12.73 -4.53
N THR A 216 3.53 -11.65 -3.85
CA THR A 216 4.92 -11.38 -3.46
C THR A 216 5.43 -12.39 -2.43
N ILE A 217 4.66 -12.71 -1.39
CA ILE A 217 5.03 -13.76 -0.42
C ILE A 217 5.24 -15.11 -1.12
N ILE A 218 4.34 -15.47 -2.04
CA ILE A 218 4.46 -16.70 -2.85
C ILE A 218 5.71 -16.66 -3.73
N LEU A 219 5.97 -15.55 -4.43
CA LEU A 219 7.13 -15.40 -5.31
C LEU A 219 8.46 -15.46 -4.57
N ILE A 220 8.57 -14.74 -3.44
CA ILE A 220 9.79 -14.74 -2.61
C ILE A 220 10.03 -16.16 -2.08
N SER A 221 9.00 -16.78 -1.49
CA SER A 221 9.09 -18.15 -0.96
C SER A 221 9.43 -19.17 -2.04
N PHE A 222 8.78 -19.08 -3.20
CA PHE A 222 9.03 -19.94 -4.35
C PHE A 222 10.45 -19.79 -4.87
N SER A 223 10.89 -18.54 -5.07
CA SER A 223 12.24 -18.27 -5.57
C SER A 223 13.33 -18.76 -4.62
N TRP A 224 13.03 -18.84 -3.31
CA TRP A 224 13.94 -19.41 -2.33
C TRP A 224 14.12 -20.92 -2.53
N PHE A 225 13.05 -21.71 -2.42
CA PHE A 225 13.19 -23.16 -2.49
C PHE A 225 13.49 -23.69 -3.91
N ALA A 226 13.15 -22.94 -4.96
CA ALA A 226 13.53 -23.26 -6.34
C ALA A 226 14.97 -22.80 -6.68
N ASN A 227 15.72 -22.26 -5.72
CA ASN A 227 17.06 -21.71 -5.89
C ASN A 227 17.18 -20.62 -6.98
N TYR A 228 16.13 -19.79 -7.15
CA TYR A 228 16.11 -18.62 -8.02
C TYR A 228 16.66 -17.36 -7.31
N ILE A 229 17.58 -17.55 -6.34
CA ILE A 229 18.03 -16.50 -5.40
C ILE A 229 18.59 -15.28 -6.15
N ARG A 230 19.36 -15.49 -7.23
CA ARG A 230 19.92 -14.41 -8.04
C ARG A 230 18.82 -13.57 -8.70
N ALA A 231 17.83 -14.23 -9.30
CA ALA A 231 16.69 -13.53 -9.91
C ALA A 231 15.84 -12.81 -8.86
N GLY A 232 15.52 -13.47 -7.75
CA GLY A 232 14.65 -12.87 -6.74
C GLY A 232 15.32 -11.74 -5.95
N THR A 233 16.64 -11.76 -5.70
CA THR A 233 17.35 -10.59 -5.14
C THR A 233 17.27 -9.37 -6.07
N LEU A 234 17.41 -9.55 -7.39
CA LEU A 234 17.22 -8.47 -8.37
C LEU A 234 15.78 -7.96 -8.37
N ILE A 235 14.81 -8.86 -8.33
CA ILE A 235 13.38 -8.52 -8.28
C ILE A 235 13.07 -7.72 -7.01
N MET A 236 13.49 -8.17 -5.82
CA MET A 236 13.26 -7.46 -4.55
C MET A 236 13.95 -6.10 -4.53
N ALA A 237 15.21 -5.97 -4.96
CA ALA A 237 15.89 -4.68 -4.99
C ALA A 237 15.23 -3.70 -5.97
N LEU A 238 14.74 -4.21 -7.11
CA LEU A 238 13.93 -3.43 -8.04
C LEU A 238 12.61 -3.00 -7.38
N HIS A 239 11.93 -3.90 -6.64
CA HIS A 239 10.92 -3.69 -5.58
C HIS A 239 11.08 -2.38 -4.79
N ASP A 240 12.18 -2.35 -4.04
CA ASP A 240 12.36 -1.38 -2.97
C ASP A 240 12.77 0.00 -3.49
N SER A 241 13.22 0.10 -4.74
CA SER A 241 13.82 1.32 -5.32
C SER A 241 12.87 2.53 -5.38
N SER A 242 11.56 2.33 -5.35
CA SER A 242 10.55 3.40 -5.43
C SER A 242 9.70 3.57 -4.18
N ASP A 243 9.64 2.56 -3.32
CA ASP A 243 8.59 2.49 -2.29
C ASP A 243 8.84 3.49 -1.15
N TYR A 244 10.10 3.72 -0.79
CA TYR A 244 10.45 4.78 0.16
C TYR A 244 10.12 6.19 -0.39
N LEU A 245 10.18 6.41 -1.71
CA LEU A 245 9.77 7.69 -2.30
C LEU A 245 8.26 7.91 -2.15
N LEU A 246 7.45 6.85 -2.35
CA LEU A 246 6.01 6.92 -2.14
C LEU A 246 5.64 7.23 -0.69
N GLU A 247 6.25 6.52 0.26
CA GLU A 247 5.95 6.72 1.68
C GLU A 247 6.43 8.09 2.18
N SER A 248 7.58 8.57 1.70
CA SER A 248 8.03 9.94 2.00
C SER A 248 7.09 11.01 1.43
N ALA A 249 6.59 10.86 0.20
CA ALA A 249 5.58 11.77 -0.35
C ALA A 249 4.32 11.83 0.52
N LYS A 250 3.83 10.68 1.02
CA LYS A 250 2.70 10.63 1.95
C LYS A 250 3.00 11.35 3.26
N MET A 251 4.18 11.15 3.85
CA MET A 251 4.59 11.85 5.07
C MET A 251 4.55 13.37 4.90
N PHE A 252 5.12 13.90 3.82
CA PHE A 252 5.10 15.33 3.54
C PHE A 252 3.70 15.86 3.20
N ASN A 253 2.86 15.07 2.55
CA ASN A 253 1.46 15.40 2.35
C ASN A 253 0.73 15.58 3.69
N TYR A 254 0.96 14.67 4.64
CA TYR A 254 0.35 14.74 5.98
C TYR A 254 0.91 15.89 6.82
N ALA A 255 2.16 16.30 6.62
CA ALA A 255 2.75 17.50 7.21
C ALA A 255 2.26 18.82 6.56
N GLY A 256 1.47 18.75 5.48
CA GLY A 256 0.99 19.92 4.75
C GLY A 256 2.02 20.55 3.81
N TRP A 257 3.17 19.91 3.58
CA TRP A 257 4.25 20.40 2.73
C TRP A 257 3.98 20.04 1.27
N ARG A 258 2.99 20.70 0.67
CA ARG A 258 2.45 20.36 -0.67
C ARG A 258 3.50 20.39 -1.77
N ASN A 259 4.34 21.42 -1.85
CA ASN A 259 5.36 21.54 -2.90
C ASN A 259 6.38 20.39 -2.82
N THR A 260 6.89 20.11 -1.62
CA THR A 260 7.82 19.00 -1.38
C THR A 260 7.19 17.65 -1.70
N CYS A 261 5.97 17.40 -1.23
CA CYS A 261 5.20 16.20 -1.56
C CYS A 261 5.04 16.02 -3.07
N ASN A 262 4.61 17.06 -3.80
CA ASN A 262 4.37 16.98 -5.24
C ASN A 262 5.67 16.67 -6.00
N ASN A 263 6.77 17.34 -5.64
CA ASN A 263 8.07 17.09 -6.26
C ASN A 263 8.56 15.66 -6.01
N ILE A 264 8.48 15.18 -4.77
CA ILE A 264 8.85 13.80 -4.42
C ILE A 264 7.93 12.81 -5.14
N PHE A 265 6.62 13.09 -5.24
CA PHE A 265 5.68 12.24 -5.95
C PHE A 265 6.01 12.13 -7.45
N ILE A 266 6.45 13.21 -8.09
CA ILE A 266 6.89 13.19 -9.49
C ILE A 266 8.15 12.31 -9.64
N VAL A 267 9.12 12.44 -8.74
CA VAL A 267 10.31 11.57 -8.73
C VAL A 267 9.92 10.11 -8.50
N PHE A 268 9.06 9.84 -7.51
CA PHE A 268 8.47 8.52 -7.29
C PHE A 268 7.82 7.96 -8.55
N ALA A 269 6.98 8.74 -9.23
CA ALA A 269 6.29 8.32 -10.44
C ALA A 269 7.29 7.96 -11.55
N ALA A 270 8.32 8.79 -11.76
CA ALA A 270 9.36 8.50 -12.74
C ALA A 270 10.11 7.20 -12.43
N VAL A 271 10.57 7.03 -11.17
CA VAL A 271 11.29 5.83 -10.74
C VAL A 271 10.38 4.60 -10.86
N PHE A 272 9.13 4.67 -10.41
CA PHE A 272 8.16 3.57 -10.49
C PHE A 272 7.93 3.14 -11.95
N ILE A 273 7.73 4.08 -12.88
CA ILE A 273 7.51 3.74 -14.29
C ILE A 273 8.75 3.08 -14.90
N VAL A 274 9.94 3.63 -14.64
CA VAL A 274 11.19 3.06 -15.15
C VAL A 274 11.42 1.67 -14.57
N THR A 275 11.30 1.47 -13.26
CA THR A 275 11.60 0.18 -12.65
C THR A 275 10.52 -0.86 -12.94
N ARG A 276 9.23 -0.51 -12.88
CA ARG A 276 8.11 -1.46 -13.00
C ARG A 276 7.58 -1.68 -14.39
N LEU A 277 7.63 -0.68 -15.27
CA LEU A 277 7.09 -0.81 -16.63
C LEU A 277 8.17 -0.94 -17.70
N VAL A 278 9.42 -0.61 -17.38
CA VAL A 278 10.54 -0.71 -18.31
C VAL A 278 11.48 -1.84 -17.88
N ILE A 279 12.18 -1.70 -16.75
CA ILE A 279 13.19 -2.69 -16.32
C ILE A 279 12.55 -4.05 -16.03
N LEU A 280 11.46 -4.10 -15.26
CA LEU A 280 10.81 -5.35 -14.88
C LEU A 280 10.38 -6.20 -16.10
N PRO A 281 9.55 -5.73 -17.06
CA PRO A 281 9.10 -6.58 -18.16
C PRO A 281 10.18 -6.83 -19.23
N PHE A 282 10.97 -5.83 -19.61
CA PHE A 282 11.87 -5.96 -20.76
C PHE A 282 13.24 -6.56 -20.40
N TRP A 283 13.69 -6.44 -19.15
CA TRP A 283 14.97 -7.01 -18.70
C TRP A 283 14.77 -8.19 -17.77
N ILE A 284 14.07 -8.01 -16.65
CA ILE A 284 13.96 -9.05 -15.60
C ILE A 284 13.06 -10.21 -16.03
N MET A 285 11.85 -9.93 -16.52
CA MET A 285 10.95 -10.97 -17.01
C MET A 285 11.50 -11.62 -18.29
N HIS A 286 12.12 -10.85 -19.18
CA HIS A 286 12.85 -11.42 -20.32
C HIS A 286 13.94 -12.39 -19.85
N CYS A 287 14.73 -12.02 -18.84
CA CYS A 287 15.73 -12.89 -18.24
C CYS A 287 15.12 -14.19 -17.67
N THR A 288 13.95 -14.13 -17.03
CA THR A 288 13.33 -15.32 -16.41
C THR A 288 12.49 -16.17 -17.36
N VAL A 289 12.14 -15.65 -18.53
CA VAL A 289 11.41 -16.35 -19.60
C VAL A 289 12.37 -16.96 -20.62
N VAL A 290 13.37 -16.21 -21.08
CA VAL A 290 14.19 -16.60 -22.24
C VAL A 290 15.40 -17.44 -21.84
N TYR A 291 16.24 -16.94 -20.92
CA TYR A 291 17.53 -17.57 -20.63
C TYR A 291 17.47 -18.95 -19.98
N PRO A 292 16.48 -19.31 -19.13
CA PRO A 292 16.34 -20.67 -18.61
C PRO A 292 16.14 -21.71 -19.71
N LEU A 293 15.46 -21.33 -20.80
CA LEU A 293 15.12 -22.23 -21.89
C LEU A 293 16.33 -22.62 -22.75
N ASP A 294 17.41 -21.83 -22.67
CA ASP A 294 18.71 -22.18 -23.27
C ASP A 294 19.40 -23.32 -22.51
N LEU A 295 19.04 -23.54 -21.23
CA LEU A 295 19.66 -24.52 -20.34
C LEU A 295 18.79 -25.77 -20.14
N TYR A 296 17.48 -25.59 -20.01
CA TYR A 296 16.54 -26.64 -19.65
C TYR A 296 15.21 -26.50 -20.38
N PRO A 297 14.53 -27.61 -20.74
CA PRO A 297 13.17 -27.54 -21.24
C PRO A 297 12.23 -26.96 -20.18
N ALA A 298 11.15 -26.32 -20.61
CA ALA A 298 10.17 -25.74 -19.71
C ALA A 298 9.53 -26.81 -18.80
N PHE A 299 9.40 -26.48 -17.51
CA PHE A 299 8.80 -27.32 -16.47
C PHE A 299 7.78 -26.51 -15.67
N PHE A 300 7.01 -27.16 -14.79
CA PHE A 300 5.90 -26.48 -14.10
C PHE A 300 6.38 -25.30 -13.25
N GLY A 301 7.48 -25.43 -12.50
CA GLY A 301 8.07 -24.32 -11.72
C GLY A 301 8.43 -23.10 -12.55
N TYR A 302 8.94 -23.29 -13.77
CA TYR A 302 9.19 -22.21 -14.73
C TYR A 302 7.90 -21.47 -15.12
N TYR A 303 6.83 -22.20 -15.47
CA TYR A 303 5.55 -21.59 -15.82
C TYR A 303 4.90 -20.89 -14.62
N PHE A 304 4.96 -21.52 -13.45
CA PHE A 304 4.39 -20.99 -12.21
C PHE A 304 5.03 -19.65 -11.83
N PHE A 305 6.37 -19.58 -11.82
CA PHE A 305 7.09 -18.35 -11.48
C PHE A 305 6.76 -17.22 -12.45
N ASN A 306 6.84 -17.47 -13.75
CA ASN A 306 6.60 -16.45 -14.76
C ASN A 306 5.12 -16.01 -14.81
N PHE A 307 4.18 -16.92 -14.54
CA PHE A 307 2.77 -16.56 -14.36
C PHE A 307 2.57 -15.59 -13.18
N MET A 308 3.19 -15.86 -12.03
CA MET A 308 3.10 -14.96 -10.88
C MET A 308 3.76 -13.60 -11.15
N MET A 309 4.87 -13.58 -11.92
CA MET A 309 5.47 -12.33 -12.41
C MET A 309 4.52 -11.53 -13.32
N VAL A 310 3.74 -12.19 -14.19
CA VAL A 310 2.71 -11.53 -15.02
C VAL A 310 1.57 -10.98 -14.16
N VAL A 311 1.16 -11.69 -13.10
CA VAL A 311 0.18 -11.18 -12.14
C VAL A 311 0.68 -9.90 -11.48
N LEU A 312 1.93 -9.88 -11.00
CA LEU A 312 2.55 -8.66 -10.46
C LEU A 312 2.63 -7.54 -11.51
N GLN A 313 3.06 -7.83 -12.72
CA GLN A 313 3.15 -6.84 -13.79
C GLN A 313 1.78 -6.19 -14.08
N SER A 314 0.71 -6.98 -14.06
CA SER A 314 -0.65 -6.49 -14.27
C SER A 314 -1.10 -5.51 -13.17
N LEU A 315 -0.75 -5.80 -11.91
CA LEU A 315 -0.98 -4.90 -10.78
C LEU A 315 -0.16 -3.61 -10.90
N HIS A 316 1.09 -3.69 -11.37
CA HIS A 316 1.92 -2.52 -11.62
C HIS A 316 1.36 -1.63 -12.73
N ILE A 317 0.80 -2.21 -13.80
CA ILE A 317 0.11 -1.44 -14.86
C ILE A 317 -1.11 -0.72 -14.29
N PHE A 318 -1.90 -1.42 -13.46
CA PHE A 318 -3.04 -0.81 -12.78
C PHE A 318 -2.63 0.38 -11.89
N TRP A 319 -1.58 0.24 -11.07
CA TRP A 319 -1.11 1.34 -10.24
C TRP A 319 -0.43 2.45 -11.04
N ALA A 320 0.30 2.13 -12.10
CA ALA A 320 0.87 3.12 -13.01
C ALA A 320 -0.22 4.04 -13.59
N TYR A 321 -1.36 3.48 -13.98
CA TYR A 321 -2.51 4.26 -14.42
C TYR A 321 -2.98 5.26 -13.34
N LEU A 322 -3.11 4.82 -12.08
CA LEU A 322 -3.49 5.70 -10.97
C LEU A 322 -2.42 6.78 -10.69
N ILE A 323 -1.15 6.41 -10.74
CA ILE A 323 -0.01 7.31 -10.51
C ILE A 323 0.03 8.40 -11.58
N ILE A 324 -0.08 8.03 -12.86
CA ILE A 324 -0.09 8.99 -13.98
C ILE A 324 -1.28 9.94 -13.85
N ARG A 325 -2.47 9.42 -13.55
CA ARG A 325 -3.67 10.23 -13.34
C ARG A 325 -3.49 11.24 -12.19
N MET A 326 -2.83 10.84 -11.10
CA MET A 326 -2.52 11.73 -9.99
C MET A 326 -1.44 12.76 -10.34
N ALA A 327 -0.38 12.35 -11.05
CA ALA A 327 0.69 13.23 -11.51
C ALA A 327 0.17 14.34 -12.45
N GLN A 328 -0.73 14.00 -13.39
CA GLN A 328 -1.38 14.97 -14.27
C GLN A 328 -2.18 16.03 -13.50
N LYS A 329 -2.79 15.67 -12.37
CA LYS A 329 -3.51 16.63 -11.52
C LYS A 329 -2.58 17.61 -10.81
N PHE A 330 -1.39 17.16 -10.40
CA PHE A 330 -0.39 18.04 -9.79
C PHE A 330 0.12 19.08 -10.79
N ILE A 331 0.33 18.69 -12.04
CA ILE A 331 0.78 19.60 -13.11
C ILE A 331 -0.31 20.61 -13.48
N THR A 332 -1.58 20.21 -13.45
CA THR A 332 -2.72 21.08 -13.82
C THR A 332 -3.21 22.00 -12.70
N GLY A 333 -2.57 22.00 -11.53
CA GLY A 333 -2.86 22.95 -10.44
C GLY A 333 -4.21 22.78 -9.74
N LYS A 334 -4.97 21.71 -10.02
CA LYS A 334 -6.20 21.40 -9.27
C LYS A 334 -5.81 20.93 -7.87
N VAL A 335 -6.57 21.29 -6.83
CA VAL A 335 -6.33 20.82 -5.45
C VAL A 335 -6.35 19.28 -5.44
N VAL A 336 -5.19 18.67 -5.18
CA VAL A 336 -5.02 17.22 -5.27
C VAL A 336 -5.02 16.61 -3.88
N GLU A 337 -6.13 15.96 -3.54
CA GLU A 337 -6.16 14.94 -2.48
C GLU A 337 -5.87 13.57 -3.11
N ASP A 338 -5.08 12.73 -2.44
CA ASP A 338 -4.74 11.35 -2.83
C ASP A 338 -6.02 10.56 -3.16
N GLU A 339 -6.20 10.14 -4.43
CA GLU A 339 -7.42 9.46 -4.90
C GLU A 339 -7.68 8.13 -4.21
N ARG A 340 -6.62 7.47 -3.73
CA ARG A 340 -6.68 6.19 -3.01
C ARG A 340 -7.20 6.39 -1.58
N SER A 341 -7.17 7.62 -1.09
CA SER A 341 -7.67 8.01 0.22
C SER A 341 -9.14 8.48 0.19
N ASP A 342 -9.83 8.33 1.31
CA ASP A 342 -11.20 8.82 1.49
C ASP A 342 -11.22 10.33 1.76
N ARG A 343 -11.99 11.08 0.97
CA ARG A 343 -12.12 12.55 1.07
C ARG A 343 -12.97 12.97 2.25
N GLU A 344 -12.51 13.91 3.09
CA GLU A 344 -13.30 14.41 4.25
C GLU A 344 -14.63 15.00 3.76
N GLU A 345 -15.74 14.63 4.41
CA GLU A 345 -17.03 15.27 4.14
C GLU A 345 -17.11 16.54 4.99
N THR A 346 -17.12 17.71 4.34
CA THR A 346 -17.17 19.01 5.02
C THR A 346 -18.52 19.21 5.74
N ASP A 347 -18.46 19.79 6.94
CA ASP A 347 -19.64 20.29 7.64
C ASP A 347 -19.87 21.73 7.13
N ASN A 348 -20.49 21.90 5.96
CA ASN A 348 -20.81 23.21 5.36
C ASN A 348 -21.73 24.10 6.25
N SER A 349 -22.11 23.64 7.45
CA SER A 349 -23.01 24.35 8.33
C SER A 349 -22.34 25.49 9.10
N GLU A 350 -21.01 25.49 9.28
CA GLU A 350 -20.33 26.62 9.93
C GLU A 350 -20.28 27.84 8.99
N GLU A 351 -20.03 27.66 7.70
CA GLU A 351 -20.07 28.76 6.71
C GLU A 351 -21.50 29.30 6.50
N GLU A 352 -22.53 28.44 6.56
CA GLU A 352 -23.93 28.86 6.47
C GLU A 352 -24.42 29.58 7.75
N GLU A 353 -24.01 29.15 8.95
CA GLU A 353 -24.33 29.84 10.22
C GLU A 353 -23.56 31.17 10.35
N GLU A 354 -22.30 31.26 9.92
CA GLU A 354 -21.54 32.52 9.90
C GLU A 354 -22.09 33.51 8.86
N ALA A 355 -22.53 33.02 7.69
CA ALA A 355 -23.20 33.84 6.68
C ALA A 355 -24.61 34.29 7.12
N ALA A 356 -25.35 33.44 7.83
CA ALA A 356 -26.65 33.79 8.40
C ALA A 356 -26.53 34.73 9.61
N ALA A 357 -25.46 34.62 10.41
CA ALA A 357 -25.18 35.54 11.52
C ALA A 357 -24.70 36.93 11.04
N LYS A 358 -24.02 36.99 9.89
CA LYS A 358 -23.65 38.26 9.23
C LYS A 358 -24.83 38.96 8.55
N ASN A 359 -25.84 38.21 8.12
CA ASN A 359 -27.09 38.75 7.60
C ASN A 359 -28.13 38.80 8.72
N GLY A 360 -28.08 39.85 9.53
CA GLY A 360 -29.00 40.09 10.64
C GLY A 360 -30.48 39.95 10.27
N PRO A 361 -31.37 39.75 11.26
CA PRO A 361 -32.76 39.37 11.00
C PRO A 361 -33.48 40.48 10.23
N LEU A 362 -33.96 40.13 9.02
CA LEU A 362 -34.93 40.94 8.28
C LEU A 362 -36.20 41.06 9.12
N SER A 363 -36.38 42.23 9.76
CA SER A 363 -37.61 42.61 10.44
C SER A 363 -38.74 42.76 9.42
N ASN A 364 -39.76 41.92 9.54
CA ASN A 364 -41.02 42.07 8.84
C ASN A 364 -41.77 43.34 9.30
N GLY A 365 -42.29 44.09 8.33
CA GLY A 365 -43.61 44.74 8.43
C GLY A 365 -43.67 46.18 8.96
N HIS A 366 -43.67 47.16 8.06
CA HIS A 366 -44.64 48.26 8.04
C HIS A 366 -44.61 48.97 6.66
N PRO A 367 -45.75 49.27 6.02
CA PRO A 367 -45.78 50.09 4.83
C PRO A 367 -45.73 51.57 5.25
N VAL A 368 -44.67 52.28 4.86
CA VAL A 368 -44.63 53.74 5.00
C VAL A 368 -45.38 54.33 3.80
N LEU A 369 -46.65 54.64 4.02
CA LEU A 369 -47.35 55.70 3.30
C LEU A 369 -46.65 57.02 3.60
N ASN A 370 -46.15 57.73 2.59
CA ASN A 370 -46.12 59.19 2.65
C ASN A 370 -46.28 59.83 1.27
N ASN A 371 -47.37 60.57 1.14
CA ASN A 371 -47.62 61.59 0.13
C ASN A 371 -46.66 62.78 0.36
N ASN A 372 -46.13 63.38 -0.71
CA ASN A 372 -46.45 64.78 -1.06
C ASN A 372 -45.53 65.36 -2.14
N HIS A 373 -46.22 65.94 -3.13
CA HIS A 373 -45.92 67.19 -3.84
C HIS A 373 -44.61 67.40 -4.62
N ARG A 374 -44.75 67.26 -5.95
CA ARG A 374 -44.72 68.35 -6.95
C ARG A 374 -43.87 69.59 -6.60
N LYS A 375 -42.80 69.80 -7.38
CA LYS A 375 -42.57 71.05 -8.13
C LYS A 375 -41.68 70.81 -9.35
N THR A 376 -42.17 71.33 -10.47
CA THR A 376 -41.46 71.66 -11.71
C THR A 376 -40.27 72.58 -11.41
N ASP A 377 -39.13 72.38 -12.07
CA ASP A 377 -38.79 73.01 -13.36
C ASP A 377 -37.72 72.17 -14.09
#